data_AF-A0AAI8XN39-F1
#
_entry.id   AF-A0AAI8XN39-F1
#
_cell.length_a   1.000
_cell.length_b   1.000
_cell.length_c   1.000
_cell.angle_alpha   90.00
_cell.angle_beta   90.00
_cell.angle_gamma   90.00
#
_symmetry.space_group_name_H-M   'P 1'
#
loop_
_entity.id
_entity.type
_entity.pdbx_description
1 polymer ?
#
loop_
_entity_poly.entity_id
_entity_poly.type
_entity_poly.pdbx_seq_one_letter_code
_entity_poly.pdbx_strand_id
1 'polypeptide(L)'
;MSDKILLRGTALRYVLTLHLFRTGPQSVADLVDALSDQGFTVKGRPSKAVSDALRAEITHGRVFRVRHGRYRPASMPRGTEYRIGERVAALRAAAADLRPAAEPWR
;
A
#
# COMPACT_ATOMS: atom_id res chain seq x y z
N MET A 1 7.69 1.66 20.90
CA MET A 1 7.43 0.47 20.07
C MET A 1 6.71 0.97 18.83
N SER A 2 7.07 0.51 17.62
CA SER A 2 6.39 1.00 16.42
C SER A 2 5.12 0.19 16.24
N ASP A 3 3.97 0.80 16.51
CA ASP A 3 2.63 0.21 16.42
C ASP A 3 2.19 0.00 14.96
N LYS A 4 3.16 -0.16 14.05
CA LYS A 4 2.99 -0.21 12.60
C LYS A 4 3.84 -1.33 12.02
N ILE A 5 3.27 -2.07 11.07
CA ILE A 5 3.96 -3.12 10.33
C ILE A 5 4.91 -2.50 9.30
N LEU A 6 6.17 -2.93 9.32
CA LEU A 6 7.17 -2.53 8.34
C LEU A 6 7.02 -3.32 7.03
N LEU A 7 6.50 -2.67 5.99
CA LEU A 7 6.38 -3.25 4.66
C LEU A 7 7.68 -3.15 3.86
N ARG A 8 7.96 -4.21 3.09
CA ARG A 8 9.13 -4.31 2.20
C ARG A 8 8.77 -5.09 0.92
N GLY A 9 9.49 -4.81 -0.16
CA GLY A 9 9.43 -5.58 -1.40
C GLY A 9 8.00 -5.78 -1.93
N THR A 10 7.65 -7.04 -2.20
CA THR A 10 6.34 -7.44 -2.75
C THR A 10 5.15 -7.04 -1.88
N ALA A 11 5.30 -7.07 -0.55
CA ALA A 11 4.21 -6.67 0.34
C ALA A 11 3.83 -5.20 0.17
N LEU A 12 4.83 -4.30 0.12
CA LEU A 12 4.62 -2.88 -0.14
C LEU A 12 3.94 -2.66 -1.51
N ARG A 13 4.45 -3.33 -2.54
CA ARG A 13 3.90 -3.25 -3.90
C ARG A 13 2.42 -3.65 -3.93
N TYR A 14 2.08 -4.77 -3.30
CA TYR A 14 0.71 -5.30 -3.28
C TYR A 14 -0.26 -4.39 -2.54
N VAL A 15 0.14 -3.86 -1.38
CA VAL A 15 -0.68 -2.90 -0.62
C VAL A 15 -0.95 -1.64 -1.46
N LEU A 16 0.08 -1.07 -2.07
CA LEU A 16 -0.06 0.14 -2.88
C LEU A 16 -0.91 -0.08 -4.13
N THR A 17 -0.65 -1.18 -4.87
CA THR A 17 -1.42 -1.50 -6.07
C THR A 17 -2.89 -1.73 -5.72
N LEU A 18 -3.19 -2.56 -4.72
CA LEU A 18 -4.59 -2.80 -4.33
C LEU A 18 -5.28 -1.53 -3.84
N HIS A 19 -4.56 -0.67 -3.11
CA HIS A 19 -5.09 0.61 -2.68
C HIS A 19 -5.47 1.48 -3.88
N LEU A 20 -4.58 1.65 -4.86
CA LEU A 20 -4.87 2.39 -6.10
C LEU A 20 -6.06 1.82 -6.87
N PHE A 21 -6.22 0.50 -6.94
CA PHE A 21 -7.39 -0.12 -7.60
C PHE A 21 -8.72 0.18 -6.88
N ARG A 22 -8.67 0.42 -5.56
CA ARG A 22 -9.87 0.72 -4.76
C ARG A 22 -10.20 2.22 -4.71
N THR A 23 -9.19 3.08 -4.67
CA THR A 23 -9.36 4.53 -4.45
C THR A 23 -9.13 5.37 -5.70
N GLY A 24 -8.55 4.79 -6.76
CA GLY A 24 -8.28 5.48 -8.01
C GLY A 24 -6.96 6.26 -8.01
N PRO A 25 -6.82 7.28 -8.88
CA PRO A 25 -5.56 7.99 -9.08
C PRO A 25 -5.13 8.87 -7.88
N GLN A 26 -3.98 8.57 -7.28
CA GLN A 26 -3.46 9.24 -6.10
C GLN A 26 -2.02 9.74 -6.26
N SER A 27 -1.66 10.74 -5.45
CA SER A 27 -0.29 11.23 -5.35
C SER A 27 0.56 10.33 -4.45
N VAL A 28 1.89 10.47 -4.53
CA VAL A 28 2.81 9.78 -3.63
C VAL A 28 2.59 10.19 -2.18
N ALA A 29 2.20 11.45 -1.92
CA ALA A 29 1.90 11.90 -0.56
C ALA A 29 0.67 11.17 -0.01
N ASP A 30 -0.45 11.17 -0.76
CA ASP A 30 -1.67 10.45 -0.37
C ASP A 30 -1.41 8.96 -0.09
N LEU A 31 -0.52 8.34 -0.87
CA LEU A 31 -0.15 6.94 -0.68
C LEU A 31 0.72 6.71 0.56
N VAL A 32 1.60 7.64 0.93
CA VAL A 32 2.36 7.57 2.19
C VAL A 32 1.40 7.71 3.38
N ASP A 33 0.45 8.64 3.31
CA ASP A 33 -0.54 8.87 4.36
C ASP A 33 -1.44 7.64 4.49
N ALA A 34 -1.95 7.12 3.37
CA ALA A 34 -2.76 5.91 3.35
C ALA A 34 -2.04 4.68 3.93
N LEU A 35 -0.72 4.54 3.74
CA LEU A 35 0.05 3.48 4.40
C LEU A 35 0.06 3.69 5.92
N SER A 36 0.32 4.91 6.36
CA SER A 36 0.34 5.26 7.79
C SER A 36 -1.00 5.01 8.47
N ASP A 37 -2.10 5.40 7.83
CA ASP A 37 -3.47 5.24 8.35
C ASP A 37 -3.87 3.77 8.47
N GLN A 38 -3.38 2.92 7.56
CA GLN A 38 -3.57 1.48 7.58
C GLN A 38 -2.65 0.75 8.57
N GLY A 39 -1.85 1.47 9.37
CA GLY A 39 -0.92 0.87 10.32
C GLY A 39 0.34 0.32 9.68
N PHE A 40 0.74 0.83 8.51
CA PHE A 40 1.94 0.42 7.81
C PHE A 40 3.02 1.51 7.83
N THR A 41 4.27 1.07 7.75
CA THR A 41 5.44 1.92 7.56
C THR A 41 6.44 1.26 6.61
N VAL A 42 7.45 1.99 6.17
CA VAL A 42 8.49 1.52 5.24
C VAL A 42 9.87 1.93 5.74
N LYS A 43 10.92 1.21 5.32
CA LYS A 43 12.29 1.53 5.72
C LYS A 43 12.78 2.74 4.93
N GLY A 44 13.39 3.71 5.63
CA GLY A 44 13.99 4.89 5.00
C GLY A 44 12.94 5.90 4.55
N ARG A 45 13.21 6.61 3.43
CA ARG A 45 12.34 7.70 2.94
C ARG A 45 11.05 7.16 2.31
N PRO A 46 9.85 7.41 2.89
CA PRO A 46 8.61 6.80 2.43
C PRO A 46 8.25 7.12 0.98
N SER A 47 8.36 8.39 0.58
CA SER A 47 8.04 8.81 -0.79
C SER A 47 8.90 8.10 -1.85
N LYS A 48 10.17 7.82 -1.52
CA LYS A 48 11.09 7.07 -2.40
C LYS A 48 10.67 5.61 -2.48
N ALA A 49 10.42 4.97 -1.35
CA ALA A 49 9.99 3.57 -1.31
C ALA A 49 8.68 3.34 -2.08
N VAL A 50 7.70 4.23 -1.92
CA VAL A 50 6.43 4.20 -2.68
C VAL A 50 6.70 4.37 -4.17
N SER A 51 7.49 5.38 -4.57
CA SER A 51 7.80 5.62 -5.98
C SER A 51 8.55 4.45 -6.62
N ASP A 52 9.51 3.85 -5.92
CA ASP A 52 10.30 2.71 -6.41
C ASP A 52 9.41 1.45 -6.54
N ALA A 53 8.53 1.20 -5.56
CA ALA A 53 7.55 0.11 -5.63
C ALA A 53 6.61 0.26 -6.83
N LEU A 54 6.05 1.45 -7.05
CA LEU A 54 5.13 1.70 -8.16
C LEU A 54 5.83 1.67 -9.53
N ARG A 55 7.12 2.03 -9.62
CA ARG A 55 7.88 1.84 -10.87
C ARG A 55 7.98 0.36 -11.25
N ALA A 56 8.18 -0.54 -10.29
CA ALA A 56 8.15 -1.98 -10.56
C ALA A 56 6.76 -2.43 -11.06
N GLU A 57 5.68 -1.87 -10.49
CA GLU A 57 4.30 -2.19 -10.90
C GLU A 57 3.93 -1.65 -12.29
N ILE A 58 4.56 -0.55 -12.73
CA ILE A 58 4.48 -0.06 -14.12
C ILE A 58 5.04 -1.10 -15.08
N THR A 59 6.21 -1.69 -14.79
CA THR A 59 6.80 -2.75 -15.62
C THR A 59 5.90 -3.98 -15.74
N HIS A 60 5.08 -4.25 -14.72
CA HIS A 60 4.09 -5.33 -14.77
C HIS A 60 2.74 -4.93 -15.40
N GLY A 61 2.60 -3.68 -15.88
CA GLY A 61 1.37 -3.18 -16.49
C GLY A 61 0.20 -2.96 -15.53
N ARG A 62 0.44 -3.02 -14.21
CA ARG A 62 -0.62 -2.91 -13.18
C ARG A 62 -0.91 -1.48 -12.73
N VAL A 63 0.06 -0.59 -12.91
CA VAL A 63 -0.04 0.83 -12.53
C VAL A 63 0.45 1.69 -13.69
N PHE A 64 -0.15 2.88 -13.85
CA PHE A 64 0.38 3.91 -14.75
C PHE A 64 0.79 5.16 -13.98
N ARG A 65 1.90 5.79 -14.37
CA ARG A 65 2.27 7.12 -13.91
C ARG A 65 1.54 8.16 -14.75
N VAL A 66 0.69 8.96 -14.12
CA VAL A 66 -0.10 10.01 -14.79
C VAL A 66 0.75 11.25 -15.03
N ARG A 67 1.47 11.69 -13.99
CA ARG A 67 2.43 12.79 -14.03
C ARG A 67 3.48 12.60 -12.95
N HIS A 68 4.35 13.59 -12.74
CA HIS A 68 5.30 13.52 -11.65
C HIS A 68 4.58 13.31 -10.30
N GLY A 69 4.99 12.28 -9.55
CA GLY A 69 4.44 11.98 -8.23
C GLY A 69 2.97 11.56 -8.18
N ARG A 70 2.31 11.25 -9.32
CA ARG A 70 0.91 10.80 -9.34
C ARG A 70 0.73 9.55 -10.18
N TYR A 71 0.01 8.57 -9.64
CA TYR A 71 -0.17 7.24 -10.20
C TYR A 71 -1.64 6.87 -10.25
N ARG A 72 -2.02 5.97 -11.17
CA ARG A 72 -3.37 5.44 -11.31
C ARG A 72 -3.35 3.92 -11.50
N PRO A 73 -4.42 3.20 -11.12
CA PRO A 73 -4.55 1.80 -11.48
C PRO A 73 -4.61 1.62 -13.00
N ALA A 74 -4.15 0.47 -13.47
CA ALA A 74 -4.23 0.03 -14.86
C ALA A 74 -5.09 -1.24 -14.92
N SER A 75 -4.54 -2.34 -15.45
CA SER A 75 -5.22 -3.64 -15.49
C SER A 75 -4.54 -4.64 -14.57
N MET A 76 -5.32 -5.54 -13.99
CA MET A 76 -4.81 -6.65 -13.18
C MET A 76 -5.57 -7.93 -13.52
N PRO A 77 -4.89 -9.04 -13.83
CA PRO A 77 -5.55 -10.34 -13.99
C PRO A 77 -6.27 -10.75 -12.70
N ARG A 78 -7.50 -11.28 -12.82
CA ARG A 78 -8.35 -11.65 -11.67
C ARG A 78 -7.66 -12.56 -10.65
N GLY A 79 -6.92 -13.57 -11.09
CA GLY A 79 -6.18 -14.45 -10.17
C GLY A 79 -5.05 -13.74 -9.41
N THR A 80 -4.46 -12.70 -10.02
CA THR A 80 -3.47 -11.85 -9.33
C THR A 80 -4.14 -10.91 -8.35
N GLU A 81 -5.28 -10.32 -8.73
CA GLU A 81 -6.11 -9.49 -7.86
C GLU A 81 -6.53 -10.24 -6.61
N TYR A 82 -7.04 -11.47 -6.77
CA TYR A 82 -7.41 -12.34 -5.65
C TYR A 82 -6.22 -12.61 -4.71
N ARG A 83 -5.08 -13.05 -5.25
CA ARG A 83 -3.87 -13.35 -4.46
C ARG A 83 -3.34 -12.11 -3.72
N ILE A 84 -3.35 -10.95 -4.38
CA ILE A 84 -2.95 -9.68 -3.78
C ILE A 84 -3.95 -9.29 -2.68
N GLY A 85 -5.25 -9.44 -2.94
CA GLY A 85 -6.34 -9.17 -2.00
C GLY A 85 -6.16 -9.94 -0.69
N GLU A 86 -6.03 -11.26 -0.77
CA GLU A 86 -5.81 -12.13 0.39
C GLU A 86 -4.56 -11.74 1.18
N ARG A 87 -3.45 -11.48 0.47
CA ARG A 87 -2.19 -11.10 1.12
C ARG A 87 -2.31 -9.75 1.84
N VAL A 88 -2.99 -8.78 1.24
CA VAL A 88 -3.19 -7.45 1.85
C VAL A 88 -4.20 -7.52 3.00
N ALA A 89 -5.24 -8.35 2.91
CA ALA A 89 -6.18 -8.58 4.01
C ALA A 89 -5.46 -9.13 5.24
N ALA A 90 -4.60 -10.14 5.08
CA ALA A 90 -3.79 -10.69 6.16
C ALA A 90 -2.85 -9.65 6.80
N LEU A 91 -2.22 -8.79 6.00
CA LEU A 91 -1.36 -7.71 6.51
C LEU A 91 -2.16 -6.67 7.32
N ARG A 92 -3.37 -6.33 6.87
CA ARG A 92 -4.24 -5.37 7.58
C ARG A 92 -4.76 -5.96 8.88
N ALA A 93 -5.11 -7.25 8.91
CA ALA A 93 -5.48 -7.94 10.14
C ALA A 93 -4.32 -7.90 11.16
N ALA A 94 -3.11 -8.27 10.74
CA ALA A 94 -1.94 -8.19 11.61
C ALA A 94 -1.63 -6.76 12.09
N ALA A 95 -1.87 -5.74 11.25
CA ALA A 95 -1.69 -4.34 11.66
C ALA A 95 -2.75 -3.91 12.68
N ALA A 96 -3.97 -4.42 12.56
CA ALA A 96 -5.03 -4.19 13.55
C ALA A 96 -4.71 -4.84 14.89
N ASP A 97 -4.13 -6.05 14.90
CA ASP A 97 -3.73 -6.75 16.14
C ASP A 97 -2.59 -6.04 16.88
N LEU A 98 -1.70 -5.36 16.15
CA LEU A 98 -0.61 -4.56 16.74
C LEU A 98 -1.04 -3.19 17.23
N ARG A 99 -2.15 -2.67 16.69
CA ARG A 99 -2.69 -1.40 17.14
C ARG A 99 -3.30 -1.66 18.51
N PRO A 100 -2.82 -1.01 19.59
CA PRO A 100 -3.42 -1.20 20.91
C PRO A 100 -4.92 -0.94 20.76
N ALA A 101 -5.74 -1.87 21.27
CA ALA A 101 -7.19 -1.75 21.26
C ALA A 101 -7.49 -0.33 21.74
N ALA A 102 -7.93 0.53 20.83
CA ALA A 102 -8.18 1.92 21.13
C ALA A 102 -9.14 1.91 22.31
N GLU A 103 -8.66 2.43 23.44
CA GLU A 103 -9.36 2.43 24.71
C GLU A 103 -10.80 2.88 24.45
N PRO A 104 -11.79 1.98 24.54
CA PRO A 104 -13.17 2.36 24.27
C PRO A 104 -13.59 3.19 25.48
N TRP A 105 -13.47 4.52 25.34
CA TRP A 105 -14.09 5.56 26.15
C TRP A 105 -14.44 5.20 27.62
N ARG A 106 -13.75 5.86 28.56
CA ARG A 106 -14.34 6.25 29.85
C ARG A 106 -15.20 7.50 29.65
#